data_AF-A0A373C4M4-F1
#
_entry.id   AF-A0A373C4M4-F1
#
_cell.length_a   1.000
_cell.length_b   1.000
_cell.length_c   1.000
_cell.angle_alpha   90.00
_cell.angle_beta   90.00
_cell.angle_gamma   90.00
#
_symmetry.space_group_name_H-M   'P 1'
#
loop_
_entity.id
_entity.type
_entity.pdbx_description
1 polymer ?
#
loop_
_entity_poly.entity_id
_entity_poly.type
_entity_poly.pdbx_seq_one_letter_code
_entity_poly.pdbx_strand_id
1 'polypeptide(L)'
;MDSRVPEIRKHLKKKLDAYRYEHTLGVEFTCQALAMRYGYDLDKADLAGLLHDSAKRFEDPVMLQKCLDRNIPVTAEEERDPSLLHAKLGAWMAEHKYGVDDPEILSAITCHTTGKPGMGLLDKILYVADYIEPRRSKAANLTAMRKLAFIDLDEACLEIMESILVYLKSTGCQVDPMTEAACEDMRRVVSERKKETAGEASAGTGITHQDKEEQSVESVKRNGKTCSRGFGGEKRRRRKNY
;
A
#
# COMPACT_ATOMS: atom_id res chain seq x y z
N MET A 1 4.48 -0.07 18.38
CA MET A 1 3.55 1.07 18.24
C MET A 1 4.22 2.28 18.80
N ASP A 2 4.58 3.23 17.93
CA ASP A 2 5.33 4.42 18.29
C ASP A 2 4.55 5.29 19.30
N SER A 3 5.21 5.68 20.39
CA SER A 3 4.60 6.43 21.50
C SER A 3 4.06 7.82 21.12
N ARG A 4 4.50 8.38 19.98
CA ARG A 4 4.11 9.72 19.50
C ARG A 4 2.75 9.73 18.78
N VAL A 5 2.30 8.59 18.27
CA VAL A 5 1.09 8.44 17.44
C VAL A 5 -0.15 9.11 18.06
N PRO A 6 -0.48 8.95 19.37
CA PRO A 6 -1.65 9.59 19.95
C PRO A 6 -1.63 11.12 19.89
N GLU A 7 -0.48 11.74 20.16
CA GLU A 7 -0.36 13.21 20.12
C GLU A 7 -0.30 13.73 18.68
N ILE A 8 0.31 12.98 17.74
CA ILE A 8 0.27 13.29 16.31
C ILE A 8 -1.19 13.27 15.81
N ARG A 9 -1.95 12.20 16.08
CA ARG A 9 -3.37 12.08 15.71
C ARG A 9 -4.20 13.26 16.25
N LYS A 10 -3.99 13.62 17.51
CA LYS A 10 -4.68 14.77 18.15
C LYS A 10 -4.31 16.10 17.51
N HIS A 11 -3.05 16.30 17.13
CA HIS A 11 -2.63 17.50 16.41
C HIS A 11 -3.22 17.55 14.99
N LEU A 12 -3.17 16.44 14.23
CA LEU A 12 -3.72 16.36 12.88
C LEU A 12 -5.23 16.59 12.87
N LYS A 13 -5.98 16.01 13.82
CA LYS A 13 -7.43 16.23 13.97
C LYS A 13 -7.82 17.70 14.11
N LYS A 14 -6.93 18.52 14.70
CA LYS A 14 -7.14 19.97 14.87
C LYS A 14 -6.77 20.80 13.63
N LYS A 15 -6.02 20.22 12.69
CA LYS A 15 -5.38 20.95 11.58
C LYS A 15 -5.89 20.55 10.21
N LEU A 16 -6.29 19.30 10.03
CA LEU A 16 -6.94 18.79 8.82
C LEU A 16 -8.45 19.02 8.94
N ASP A 17 -9.12 19.15 7.79
CA ASP A 17 -10.57 19.08 7.77
C ASP A 17 -11.04 17.65 8.12
N ALA A 18 -12.33 17.51 8.46
CA ALA A 18 -12.88 16.25 8.92
C ALA A 18 -12.75 15.12 7.88
N TYR A 19 -12.93 15.41 6.60
CA TYR A 19 -12.83 14.40 5.55
C TYR A 19 -11.38 13.94 5.38
N ARG A 20 -10.44 14.88 5.31
CA ARG A 20 -9.01 14.58 5.20
C ARG A 20 -8.48 13.81 6.40
N TYR A 21 -8.90 14.16 7.62
CA TYR A 21 -8.48 13.42 8.81
C TYR A 21 -8.98 11.97 8.81
N GLU A 22 -10.24 11.74 8.44
CA GLU A 22 -10.80 10.38 8.33
C GLU A 22 -10.14 9.57 7.20
N HIS A 23 -9.76 10.23 6.11
CA HIS A 23 -8.95 9.66 5.06
C HIS A 23 -7.56 9.26 5.58
N THR A 24 -6.86 10.15 6.29
CA THR A 24 -5.56 9.86 6.92
C THR A 24 -5.62 8.63 7.83
N LEU A 25 -6.66 8.50 8.68
CA LEU A 25 -6.84 7.31 9.52
C LEU A 25 -7.11 6.04 8.70
N GLY A 26 -7.82 6.17 7.56
CA GLY A 26 -8.03 5.07 6.62
C GLY A 26 -6.73 4.61 5.97
N VAL A 27 -5.87 5.54 5.55
CA VAL A 27 -4.55 5.26 4.96
C VAL A 27 -3.62 4.64 6.00
N GLU A 28 -3.54 5.21 7.19
CA GLU A 28 -2.77 4.68 8.33
C GLU A 28 -3.13 3.21 8.62
N PHE A 29 -4.42 2.91 8.79
CA PHE A 29 -4.90 1.55 9.01
C PHE A 29 -4.56 0.61 7.84
N THR A 30 -4.72 1.08 6.61
CA THR A 30 -4.44 0.29 5.40
C THR A 30 -2.95 0.02 5.24
N CYS A 31 -2.08 0.98 5.58
CA CYS A 31 -0.62 0.80 5.61
C CYS A 31 -0.23 -0.30 6.59
N GLN A 32 -0.77 -0.29 7.81
CA GLN A 32 -0.51 -1.34 8.80
C GLN A 32 -1.00 -2.71 8.31
N ALA A 33 -2.16 -2.77 7.65
CA ALA A 33 -2.69 -4.01 7.09
C ALA A 33 -1.79 -4.59 5.98
N LEU A 34 -1.33 -3.75 5.06
CA LEU A 34 -0.39 -4.16 4.01
C LEU A 34 0.98 -4.52 4.60
N ALA A 35 1.48 -3.78 5.59
CA ALA A 35 2.73 -4.09 6.27
C ALA A 35 2.68 -5.47 6.95
N MET A 36 1.57 -5.81 7.63
CA MET A 36 1.36 -7.16 8.16
C MET A 36 1.36 -8.23 7.05
N ARG A 37 0.74 -7.94 5.90
CA ARG A 37 0.68 -8.88 4.77
C ARG A 37 2.04 -9.14 4.12
N TYR A 38 2.88 -8.12 4.03
CA TYR A 38 4.17 -8.16 3.33
C TYR A 38 5.38 -8.25 4.26
N GLY A 39 5.17 -8.41 5.57
CA GLY A 39 6.25 -8.57 6.55
C GLY A 39 7.10 -7.31 6.74
N TYR A 40 6.48 -6.13 6.65
CA TYR A 40 7.14 -4.84 6.85
C TYR A 40 6.95 -4.31 8.28
N ASP A 41 7.81 -3.36 8.70
CA ASP A 41 7.75 -2.73 10.01
C ASP A 41 6.42 -1.95 10.20
N LEU A 42 5.68 -2.32 11.23
CA LEU A 42 4.35 -1.76 11.50
C LEU A 42 4.42 -0.30 11.98
N ASP A 43 5.46 0.08 12.72
CA ASP A 43 5.60 1.42 13.28
C ASP A 43 6.01 2.41 12.18
N LYS A 44 6.87 1.99 11.25
CA LYS A 44 7.19 2.77 10.05
C LYS A 44 5.95 2.96 9.16
N ALA A 45 5.19 1.89 8.91
CA ALA A 45 3.98 1.96 8.10
C ALA A 45 2.88 2.84 8.73
N ASP A 46 2.72 2.76 10.06
CA ASP A 46 1.79 3.59 10.83
C ASP A 46 2.15 5.08 10.70
N LEU A 47 3.41 5.45 10.97
CA LEU A 47 3.86 6.83 10.89
C LEU A 47 3.81 7.39 9.47
N ALA A 48 4.20 6.62 8.46
CA ALA A 48 4.13 7.04 7.07
C ALA A 48 2.68 7.31 6.64
N GLY A 49 1.76 6.38 6.93
CA GLY A 49 0.34 6.54 6.64
C GLY A 49 -0.31 7.69 7.40
N LEU A 50 0.05 7.90 8.67
CA LEU A 50 -0.48 9.00 9.47
C LEU A 50 -0.02 10.38 9.00
N LEU A 51 1.19 10.49 8.44
CA LEU A 51 1.82 11.78 8.14
C LEU A 51 1.82 12.18 6.65
N HIS A 52 1.49 11.26 5.73
CA HIS A 52 1.58 11.48 4.28
C HIS A 52 0.93 12.80 3.81
N ASP A 53 -0.27 13.08 4.34
CA ASP A 53 -1.10 14.21 3.97
C ASP A 53 -1.05 15.38 4.97
N SER A 54 -0.06 15.40 5.87
CA SER A 54 0.02 16.39 6.96
C SER A 54 0.11 17.85 6.47
N ALA A 55 0.55 18.05 5.23
CA ALA A 55 0.61 19.35 4.55
C ALA A 55 -0.66 19.69 3.73
N LYS A 56 -1.60 18.75 3.53
CA LYS A 56 -2.82 18.96 2.71
C LYS A 56 -3.89 19.88 3.32
N ARG A 57 -3.51 20.59 4.38
CA ARG A 57 -4.27 21.69 5.00
C ARG A 57 -3.95 23.07 4.43
N PHE A 58 -2.89 23.18 3.63
CA PHE A 58 -2.48 24.45 3.03
C PHE A 58 -3.07 24.59 1.64
N GLU A 59 -3.46 25.81 1.29
CA GLU A 59 -3.80 26.17 -0.09
C GLU A 59 -2.54 26.22 -0.95
N ASP A 60 -2.71 25.99 -2.25
CA ASP A 60 -1.62 25.85 -3.23
C ASP A 60 -0.59 27.01 -3.20
N PRO A 61 -0.98 28.31 -3.20
CA PRO A 61 0.00 29.40 -3.13
C PRO A 61 0.77 29.42 -1.81
N VAL A 62 0.09 29.07 -0.71
CA VAL A 62 0.71 29.00 0.62
C VAL A 62 1.67 27.82 0.70
N MET A 63 1.35 26.71 0.05
CA MET A 63 2.18 25.51 -0.01
C MET A 63 3.47 25.78 -0.77
N LEU A 64 3.37 26.39 -1.95
CA LEU A 64 4.51 26.81 -2.76
C LEU A 64 5.44 27.73 -1.97
N GLN A 65 4.90 28.82 -1.39
CA GLN A 65 5.70 29.75 -0.60
C GLN A 65 6.40 29.04 0.57
N LYS A 66 5.71 28.13 1.25
CA LYS A 66 6.31 27.36 2.35
C LYS A 66 7.46 26.47 1.91
N CYS A 67 7.39 25.88 0.72
CA CYS A 67 8.50 25.11 0.14
C CYS A 67 9.70 26.01 -0.15
N LEU A 68 9.48 27.16 -0.79
CA LEU A 68 10.53 28.14 -1.09
C LEU A 68 11.20 28.67 0.18
N ASP A 69 10.43 29.08 1.19
CA ASP A 69 10.94 29.58 2.48
C ASP A 69 11.82 28.55 3.22
N ARG A 70 11.63 27.26 2.93
CA ARG A 70 12.32 26.13 3.58
C ARG A 70 13.42 25.53 2.71
N ASN A 71 13.69 26.10 1.54
CA ASN A 71 14.61 25.56 0.54
C ASN A 71 14.26 24.12 0.10
N ILE A 72 12.97 23.77 0.09
CA ILE A 72 12.49 22.51 -0.47
C ILE A 72 12.54 22.66 -2.00
N PRO A 73 13.21 21.76 -2.75
CA PRO A 73 13.28 21.86 -4.20
C PRO A 73 11.90 21.77 -4.86
N VAL A 74 11.59 22.74 -5.71
CA VAL A 74 10.34 22.83 -6.48
C VAL A 74 10.68 22.71 -7.97
N THR A 75 10.05 21.78 -8.69
CA THR A 75 10.19 21.63 -10.14
C THR A 75 9.25 22.59 -10.89
N ALA A 76 9.46 22.76 -12.20
CA ALA A 76 8.57 23.58 -13.03
C ALA A 76 7.15 22.99 -13.13
N GLU A 77 7.02 21.68 -12.99
CA GLU A 77 5.74 20.97 -12.93
C GLU A 77 5.03 21.23 -11.60
N GLU A 78 5.75 21.18 -10.49
CA GLU A 78 5.22 21.47 -9.15
C GLU A 78 4.88 22.95 -8.95
N GLU A 79 5.58 23.87 -9.63
CA GLU A 79 5.20 25.29 -9.63
C GLU A 79 3.87 25.52 -10.37
N ARG A 80 3.61 24.72 -11.40
CA ARG A 80 2.38 24.77 -12.21
C ARG A 80 1.20 24.06 -11.54
N ASP A 81 1.47 22.96 -10.84
CA ASP A 81 0.52 22.25 -9.99
C ASP A 81 1.07 22.14 -8.56
N PRO A 82 0.94 23.21 -7.74
CA PRO A 82 1.44 23.22 -6.37
C PRO A 82 0.72 22.22 -5.47
N SER A 83 -0.40 21.65 -5.93
CA SER A 83 -1.08 20.63 -5.18
C SER A 83 -0.20 19.40 -4.97
N LEU A 84 0.81 19.14 -5.82
CA LEU A 84 1.81 18.06 -5.68
C LEU A 84 2.77 18.28 -4.51
N LEU A 85 3.03 19.54 -4.14
CA LEU A 85 4.03 19.90 -3.12
C LEU A 85 3.70 19.41 -1.72
N HIS A 86 2.46 18.97 -1.46
CA HIS A 86 2.08 18.46 -0.15
C HIS A 86 2.88 17.22 0.26
N ALA A 87 3.33 16.41 -0.70
CA ALA A 87 4.18 15.27 -0.42
C ALA A 87 5.54 15.70 0.13
N LYS A 88 6.25 16.59 -0.58
CA LYS A 88 7.54 17.14 -0.14
C LYS A 88 7.43 17.97 1.14
N LEU A 89 6.44 18.86 1.23
CA LEU A 89 6.22 19.65 2.45
C LEU A 89 5.77 18.77 3.62
N GLY A 90 5.02 17.71 3.35
CA GLY A 90 4.59 16.71 4.33
C GLY A 90 5.79 15.95 4.91
N ALA A 91 6.74 15.53 4.07
CA ALA A 91 7.98 14.90 4.52
C ALA A 91 8.83 15.86 5.35
N TRP A 92 8.99 17.11 4.90
CA TRP A 92 9.67 18.12 5.70
C TRP A 92 9.01 18.34 7.07
N MET A 93 7.67 18.34 7.12
CA MET A 93 6.92 18.44 8.38
C MET A 93 7.08 17.18 9.24
N ALA A 94 7.10 15.98 8.67
CA ALA A 94 7.37 14.73 9.37
C ALA A 94 8.70 14.83 10.15
N GLU A 95 9.76 15.25 9.48
CA GLU A 95 11.08 15.45 10.06
C GLU A 95 11.08 16.56 11.11
N HIS A 96 10.78 17.80 10.71
CA HIS A 96 11.05 18.98 11.53
C HIS A 96 10.00 19.26 12.60
N LYS A 97 8.79 18.70 12.48
CA LYS A 97 7.69 18.95 13.41
C LYS A 97 7.27 17.72 14.21
N TYR A 98 7.39 16.53 13.64
CA TYR A 98 6.97 15.28 14.29
C TYR A 98 8.17 14.41 14.72
N GLY A 99 9.40 14.84 14.41
CA GLY A 99 10.64 14.20 14.85
C GLY A 99 10.91 12.86 14.13
N VAL A 100 10.46 12.74 12.89
CA VAL A 100 10.68 11.54 12.09
C VAL A 100 12.00 11.65 11.35
N ASP A 101 13.01 10.92 11.81
CA ASP A 101 14.36 10.94 11.21
C ASP A 101 14.62 9.72 10.30
N ASP A 102 13.63 8.82 10.17
CA ASP A 102 13.77 7.59 9.37
C ASP A 102 13.65 7.90 7.87
N PRO A 103 14.71 7.67 7.07
CA PRO A 103 14.73 8.04 5.66
C PRO A 103 13.74 7.23 4.81
N GLU A 104 13.34 6.02 5.21
CA GLU A 104 12.31 5.26 4.49
C GLU A 104 10.94 5.91 4.66
N ILE A 105 10.61 6.37 5.87
CA ILE A 105 9.34 7.07 6.14
C ILE A 105 9.29 8.39 5.35
N LEU A 106 10.37 9.18 5.41
CA LEU A 106 10.46 10.46 4.69
C LEU A 106 10.40 10.26 3.18
N SER A 107 11.07 9.23 2.66
CA SER A 107 10.98 8.82 1.25
C SER A 107 9.55 8.52 0.84
N ALA A 108 8.87 7.64 1.59
CA ALA A 108 7.53 7.20 1.26
C ALA A 108 6.55 8.38 1.24
N ILE A 109 6.62 9.26 2.23
CA ILE A 109 5.81 10.48 2.26
C ILE A 109 6.15 11.39 1.07
N THR A 110 7.42 11.54 0.71
CA THR A 110 7.85 12.42 -0.38
C THR A 110 7.31 11.98 -1.74
N CYS A 111 7.22 10.67 -1.99
CA CYS A 111 6.81 10.13 -3.30
C CYS A 111 5.40 9.52 -3.32
N HIS A 112 4.56 9.71 -2.28
CA HIS A 112 3.26 9.04 -2.23
C HIS A 112 2.26 9.48 -3.33
N THR A 113 2.50 10.64 -3.96
CA THR A 113 1.62 11.21 -5.00
C THR A 113 1.99 10.74 -6.39
N THR A 114 3.25 10.92 -6.76
CA THR A 114 3.79 10.66 -8.11
C THR A 114 4.47 9.30 -8.22
N GLY A 115 4.85 8.69 -7.09
CA GLY A 115 5.81 7.60 -7.07
C GLY A 115 7.22 8.08 -7.41
N LYS A 116 8.14 7.14 -7.56
CA LYS A 116 9.50 7.38 -8.09
C LYS A 116 10.06 6.08 -8.68
N PRO A 117 11.06 6.13 -9.56
CA PRO A 117 11.85 4.95 -9.87
C PRO A 117 12.51 4.36 -8.60
N GLY A 118 12.55 3.04 -8.50
CA GLY A 118 13.17 2.35 -7.37
C GLY A 118 12.41 2.50 -6.06
N MET A 119 11.07 2.55 -6.09
CA MET A 119 10.26 2.54 -4.87
C MET A 119 10.58 1.33 -3.98
N GLY A 120 10.87 1.61 -2.72
CA GLY A 120 11.00 0.60 -1.68
C GLY A 120 9.66 -0.01 -1.28
N LEU A 121 9.68 -0.99 -0.37
CA LEU A 121 8.46 -1.65 0.09
C LEU A 121 7.51 -0.67 0.79
N LEU A 122 8.01 0.24 1.64
CA LEU A 122 7.17 1.25 2.29
C LEU A 122 6.59 2.27 1.33
N ASP A 123 7.38 2.73 0.34
CA ASP A 123 6.92 3.65 -0.70
C ASP A 123 5.68 3.04 -1.40
N LYS A 124 5.77 1.76 -1.80
CA LYS A 124 4.66 1.02 -2.44
C LYS A 124 3.48 0.81 -1.50
N ILE A 125 3.72 0.44 -0.24
CA ILE A 125 2.66 0.28 0.76
C ILE A 125 1.86 1.57 0.90
N LEU A 126 2.54 2.71 1.09
CA LEU A 126 1.87 3.99 1.29
C LEU A 126 1.13 4.44 0.02
N TYR A 127 1.78 4.35 -1.14
CA TYR A 127 1.19 4.71 -2.43
C TYR A 127 -0.10 3.92 -2.70
N VAL A 128 -0.06 2.60 -2.51
CA VAL A 128 -1.22 1.73 -2.71
C VAL A 128 -2.28 2.01 -1.64
N ALA A 129 -1.91 2.19 -0.38
CA ALA A 129 -2.83 2.45 0.73
C ALA A 129 -3.65 3.73 0.52
N ASP A 130 -3.03 4.83 0.10
CA ASP A 130 -3.72 6.10 -0.19
C ASP A 130 -4.82 5.92 -1.25
N TYR A 131 -4.52 5.12 -2.27
CA TYR A 131 -5.46 4.84 -3.35
C TYR A 131 -6.61 3.91 -2.91
N ILE A 132 -6.33 2.89 -2.09
CA ILE A 132 -7.30 1.82 -1.80
C ILE A 132 -8.07 1.96 -0.48
N GLU A 133 -7.72 2.95 0.36
CA GLU A 133 -8.30 3.06 1.70
C GLU A 133 -9.85 3.01 1.70
N PRO A 134 -10.50 2.50 2.77
CA PRO A 134 -11.91 2.12 2.75
C PRO A 134 -12.92 3.19 2.31
N ARG A 135 -12.60 4.48 2.50
CA ARG A 135 -13.48 5.61 2.18
C ARG A 135 -13.35 6.07 0.73
N ARG A 136 -12.36 5.59 -0.01
CA ARG A 136 -12.28 5.78 -1.47
C ARG A 136 -13.43 5.04 -2.16
N SER A 137 -14.03 5.69 -3.15
CA SER A 137 -15.18 5.15 -3.90
C SER A 137 -15.25 5.59 -5.37
N LYS A 138 -14.39 6.52 -5.81
CA LYS A 138 -14.49 7.15 -7.14
C LYS A 138 -13.86 6.32 -8.27
N ALA A 139 -12.92 5.43 -7.96
CA ALA A 139 -12.26 4.59 -8.96
C ALA A 139 -13.12 3.37 -9.32
N ALA A 140 -13.32 3.13 -10.62
CA ALA A 140 -14.23 2.08 -11.11
C ALA A 140 -13.76 0.65 -10.76
N ASN A 141 -12.45 0.42 -10.72
CA ASN A 141 -11.80 -0.87 -10.47
C ASN A 141 -11.35 -1.06 -9.01
N LEU A 142 -11.79 -0.20 -8.09
CA LEU A 142 -11.28 -0.17 -6.71
C LEU A 142 -11.41 -1.51 -5.97
N THR A 143 -12.50 -2.25 -6.19
CA THR A 143 -12.70 -3.58 -5.59
C THR A 143 -11.67 -4.60 -6.06
N ALA A 144 -11.27 -4.55 -7.34
CA ALA A 144 -10.22 -5.42 -7.88
C ALA A 144 -8.86 -5.01 -7.31
N MET A 145 -8.55 -3.71 -7.28
CA MET A 145 -7.32 -3.17 -6.71
C MET A 145 -7.14 -3.54 -5.24
N ARG A 146 -8.20 -3.42 -4.43
CA ARG A 146 -8.18 -3.84 -3.03
C ARG A 146 -7.85 -5.31 -2.86
N LYS A 147 -8.32 -6.19 -3.74
CA LYS A 147 -7.96 -7.62 -3.69
C LYS A 147 -6.51 -7.82 -4.12
N LEU A 148 -6.14 -7.23 -5.24
CA LEU A 148 -4.80 -7.36 -5.80
C LEU A 148 -3.73 -6.88 -4.83
N ALA A 149 -3.96 -5.77 -4.13
CA ALA A 149 -3.04 -5.22 -3.14
C ALA A 149 -2.67 -6.19 -2.01
N PHE A 150 -3.51 -7.18 -1.68
CA PHE A 150 -3.21 -8.22 -0.68
C PHE A 150 -2.75 -9.56 -1.30
N ILE A 151 -2.78 -9.69 -2.61
CA ILE A 151 -2.22 -10.83 -3.33
C ILE A 151 -0.79 -10.50 -3.74
N ASP A 152 -0.60 -9.32 -4.35
CA ASP A 152 0.59 -8.89 -5.03
C ASP A 152 0.71 -7.35 -5.05
N LEU A 153 1.61 -6.80 -4.23
CA LEU A 153 1.75 -5.36 -4.06
C LEU A 153 2.32 -4.68 -5.32
N ASP A 154 3.23 -5.35 -6.02
CA ASP A 154 3.89 -4.78 -7.19
C ASP A 154 2.92 -4.68 -8.37
N GLU A 155 2.13 -5.72 -8.61
CA GLU A 155 1.07 -5.68 -9.63
C GLU A 155 -0.01 -4.65 -9.25
N ALA A 156 -0.41 -4.58 -7.97
CA ALA A 156 -1.39 -3.58 -7.54
C ALA A 156 -0.88 -2.15 -7.73
N CYS A 157 0.38 -1.89 -7.36
CA CYS A 157 1.01 -0.59 -7.53
C CYS A 157 1.08 -0.20 -9.00
N LEU A 158 1.50 -1.13 -9.87
CA LEU A 158 1.53 -0.91 -11.31
C LEU A 158 0.13 -0.63 -11.87
N GLU A 159 -0.87 -1.46 -11.57
CA GLU A 159 -2.23 -1.31 -12.11
C GLU A 159 -2.85 0.04 -11.67
N ILE A 160 -2.58 0.48 -10.44
CA ILE A 160 -3.00 1.79 -9.93
C ILE A 160 -2.33 2.92 -10.72
N MET A 161 -1.00 2.86 -10.90
CA MET A 161 -0.26 3.87 -11.67
C MET A 161 -0.77 3.97 -13.11
N GLU A 162 -0.99 2.83 -13.77
CA GLU A 162 -1.54 2.80 -15.13
C GLU A 162 -2.96 3.39 -15.18
N SER A 163 -3.80 3.05 -14.21
CA SER A 163 -5.15 3.62 -14.11
C SER A 163 -5.12 5.14 -13.92
N ILE A 164 -4.17 5.67 -13.14
CA ILE A 164 -3.98 7.12 -12.94
C ILE A 164 -3.51 7.79 -14.23
N LEU A 165 -2.54 7.21 -14.94
CA LEU A 165 -2.05 7.74 -16.20
C LEU A 165 -3.15 7.80 -17.27
N VAL A 166 -3.97 6.74 -17.37
CA VAL A 166 -5.12 6.71 -18.28
C VAL A 166 -6.11 7.82 -17.91
N TYR A 167 -6.41 7.98 -16.62
CA TYR A 167 -7.30 9.03 -16.14
C TYR A 167 -6.79 10.43 -16.49
N LEU A 168 -5.54 10.76 -16.14
CA LEU A 168 -4.93 12.07 -16.41
C LEU A 168 -4.89 12.40 -17.91
N LYS A 169 -4.55 11.40 -18.75
CA LYS A 169 -4.57 11.55 -20.22
C LYS A 169 -5.99 11.78 -20.75
N SER A 170 -7.00 11.13 -20.16
CA SER A 170 -8.41 11.31 -20.56
C SER A 170 -8.98 12.67 -20.19
N THR A 171 -8.49 13.31 -19.13
CA THR A 171 -8.96 14.62 -18.67
C THR A 171 -8.22 15.79 -19.32
N GLY A 172 -7.20 15.51 -20.13
CA GLY A 172 -6.32 16.54 -20.73
C GLY A 172 -5.40 17.21 -19.71
N CYS A 173 -5.27 16.63 -18.51
CA CYS A 173 -4.33 17.10 -17.51
C CYS A 173 -2.90 16.76 -17.94
N GLN A 174 -1.95 17.66 -17.68
CA GLN A 174 -0.55 17.32 -17.88
C GLN A 174 -0.10 16.29 -16.84
N VAL A 175 0.64 15.30 -17.31
CA VAL A 175 1.18 14.25 -16.47
C VAL A 175 2.56 14.70 -15.99
N ASP A 176 2.79 14.59 -14.68
CA ASP A 176 4.11 14.83 -14.12
C ASP A 176 5.10 13.76 -14.62
N PRO A 177 6.28 14.13 -15.16
CA PRO A 177 7.26 13.18 -15.69
C PRO A 177 7.73 12.13 -14.68
N MET A 178 7.75 12.44 -13.38
CA MET A 178 8.09 11.48 -12.33
C MET A 178 7.05 10.35 -12.27
N THR A 179 5.77 10.67 -12.51
CA THR A 179 4.71 9.66 -12.54
C THR A 179 4.87 8.70 -13.71
N GLU A 180 5.26 9.20 -14.88
CA GLU A 180 5.55 8.35 -16.04
C GLU A 180 6.78 7.47 -15.78
N ALA A 181 7.87 8.05 -15.27
CA ALA A 181 9.10 7.32 -14.93
C ALA A 181 8.87 6.24 -13.85
N ALA A 182 8.09 6.55 -12.81
CA ALA A 182 7.74 5.59 -11.77
C ALA A 182 6.91 4.42 -12.32
N CYS A 183 5.94 4.72 -13.20
CA CYS A 183 5.13 3.68 -13.84
C CYS A 183 5.96 2.78 -14.77
N GLU A 184 6.88 3.36 -15.56
CA GLU A 184 7.79 2.59 -16.41
C GLU A 184 8.72 1.69 -15.60
N ASP A 185 9.26 2.19 -14.48
CA ASP A 185 10.06 1.37 -13.57
C ASP A 185 9.25 0.22 -12.96
N MET A 186 8.00 0.48 -12.53
CA MET A 186 7.12 -0.58 -12.03
C MET A 186 6.77 -1.63 -13.09
N ARG A 187 6.61 -1.24 -14.36
CA ARG A 187 6.46 -2.22 -15.47
C ARG A 187 7.67 -3.12 -15.58
N ARG A 188 8.87 -2.53 -15.49
CA ARG A 188 10.14 -3.28 -15.53
C ARG A 188 10.21 -4.27 -14.36
N VAL A 189 10.00 -3.82 -13.12
CA VAL A 189 10.00 -4.65 -11.90
C VAL A 189 9.03 -5.83 -12.02
N VAL A 190 7.78 -5.57 -12.40
CA VAL A 190 6.77 -6.61 -12.58
C VAL A 190 7.17 -7.60 -13.68
N SER A 191 7.74 -7.12 -14.79
CA SER A 191 8.16 -7.97 -15.91
C SER A 191 9.36 -8.87 -15.56
N GLU A 192 10.33 -8.36 -14.79
CA GLU A 192 11.52 -9.10 -14.37
C GLU A 192 11.12 -10.23 -13.41
N ARG A 193 10.30 -9.92 -12.41
CA ARG A 193 9.77 -10.91 -11.47
C ARG A 193 8.93 -12.01 -12.14
N LYS A 194 8.15 -11.67 -13.16
CA LYS A 194 7.42 -12.66 -13.98
C LYS A 194 8.37 -13.60 -14.73
N LYS A 195 9.52 -13.12 -15.19
CA LYS A 195 10.55 -13.95 -15.83
C LYS A 195 11.24 -14.86 -14.82
N GLU A 196 11.54 -14.36 -13.62
CA GLU A 196 12.16 -15.14 -12.53
C GLU A 196 11.26 -16.31 -12.11
N THR A 197 9.98 -16.04 -11.85
CA THR A 197 8.98 -17.07 -11.50
C THR A 197 8.75 -18.08 -12.63
N ALA A 198 8.77 -17.66 -13.90
CA ALA A 198 8.69 -18.58 -15.04
C ALA A 198 9.97 -19.44 -15.19
N GLY A 199 11.14 -18.85 -14.92
CA GLY A 199 12.43 -19.54 -14.92
C GLY A 199 12.52 -20.62 -13.85
N GLU A 200 12.11 -20.31 -12.62
CA GLU A 200 12.03 -21.27 -11.51
C GLU A 200 11.05 -22.43 -11.79
N ALA A 201 9.88 -22.13 -12.37
CA ALA A 201 8.92 -23.16 -12.77
C ALA A 201 9.49 -24.09 -13.86
N SER A 202 10.31 -23.56 -14.78
CA SER A 202 10.98 -24.37 -15.81
C SER A 202 12.13 -25.22 -15.26
N ALA A 203 12.84 -24.74 -14.22
CA ALA A 203 13.93 -25.47 -13.57
C ALA A 203 13.42 -26.60 -12.64
N GLY A 204 12.23 -26.45 -12.04
CA GLY A 204 11.61 -27.44 -11.15
C GLY A 204 11.03 -28.68 -11.85
N THR A 205 11.01 -28.73 -13.19
CA THR A 205 10.43 -29.85 -13.96
C THR A 205 11.50 -30.88 -14.41
N GLY A 206 12.76 -30.71 -13.99
CA GLY A 206 13.88 -31.61 -14.30
C GLY A 206 14.19 -32.64 -13.21
N ILE A 207 13.22 -33.45 -12.79
CA ILE A 207 13.51 -34.71 -12.06
C ILE A 207 13.02 -35.88 -12.91
N THR A 208 13.98 -36.62 -13.43
CA THR A 208 13.83 -37.80 -14.28
C THR A 208 13.20 -38.98 -13.53
N HIS A 209 12.24 -39.64 -14.19
CA HIS A 209 11.74 -40.97 -13.86
C HIS A 209 12.87 -42.03 -13.83
N GLN A 210 13.02 -42.70 -12.69
CA GLN A 210 13.47 -44.08 -12.45
C GLN A 210 13.20 -44.26 -10.94
N ASP A 211 12.29 -45.12 -10.46
CA ASP A 211 12.21 -46.55 -10.71
C ASP A 211 10.77 -47.08 -10.67
N LYS A 212 10.52 -48.09 -11.51
CA LYS A 212 9.42 -49.04 -11.34
C LYS A 212 9.84 -50.02 -10.25
N GLU A 213 9.04 -50.17 -9.21
CA GLU A 213 8.93 -51.47 -8.55
C GLU A 213 7.50 -51.73 -8.09
N GLU A 214 7.14 -52.98 -8.31
CA GLU A 214 5.84 -53.60 -8.34
C GLU A 214 5.56 -54.17 -6.94
N GLN A 215 4.40 -53.88 -6.33
CA GLN A 215 3.92 -54.71 -5.21
C GLN A 215 2.40 -54.65 -5.02
N SER A 216 1.79 -55.74 -5.48
CA SER A 216 0.70 -56.53 -4.89
C SER A 216 -0.39 -55.83 -4.08
N VAL A 217 -1.60 -56.00 -4.62
CA VAL A 217 -2.92 -55.84 -4.00
C VAL A 217 -3.04 -56.71 -2.75
N GLU A 218 -3.38 -56.12 -1.60
CA GLU A 218 -4.05 -56.84 -0.53
C GLU A 218 -5.27 -56.06 -0.05
N SER A 219 -6.42 -56.73 -0.10
CA SER A 219 -7.74 -56.18 0.13
C SER A 219 -8.16 -56.45 1.57
N VAL A 220 -8.26 -55.40 2.38
CA VAL A 220 -8.83 -55.50 3.73
C VAL A 220 -10.19 -54.83 3.75
N LYS A 221 -11.24 -55.68 3.71
CA LYS A 221 -12.60 -55.31 4.07
C LYS A 221 -12.65 -54.99 5.57
N ARG A 222 -13.18 -53.84 5.96
CA ARG A 222 -13.82 -53.66 7.28
C ARG A 222 -15.17 -52.97 7.15
N ASN A 223 -16.14 -53.65 7.75
CA ASN A 223 -17.56 -53.36 7.79
C ASN A 223 -17.89 -52.04 8.53
N GLY A 224 -18.81 -51.29 7.95
CA GLY A 224 -20.07 -50.84 8.56
C GLY A 224 -20.05 -50.08 9.89
N LYS A 225 -20.55 -48.84 9.85
CA LYS A 225 -21.87 -48.50 10.42
C LYS A 225 -22.23 -47.03 10.13
N THR A 226 -23.34 -46.86 9.43
CA THR A 226 -24.16 -45.66 9.44
C THR A 226 -24.74 -45.45 10.84
N CYS A 227 -24.74 -44.21 11.33
CA CYS A 227 -25.69 -43.79 12.35
C CYS A 227 -26.16 -42.37 12.06
N SER A 228 -27.47 -42.23 11.99
CA SER A 228 -28.24 -41.02 11.78
C SER A 228 -28.86 -40.56 13.10
N ARG A 229 -29.22 -39.27 13.16
CA ARG A 229 -30.05 -38.56 14.18
C ARG A 229 -29.34 -38.24 15.50
N GLY A 230 -29.57 -37.09 16.15
CA GLY A 230 -30.59 -36.07 15.93
C GLY A 230 -30.38 -34.77 16.73
N PHE A 231 -31.39 -33.91 16.59
CA PHE A 231 -31.63 -32.61 17.21
C PHE A 231 -31.40 -32.53 18.72
N GLY A 232 -31.00 -31.33 19.19
CA GLY A 232 -31.28 -30.90 20.57
C GLY A 232 -30.39 -29.77 21.13
N GLY A 233 -30.89 -28.53 21.06
CA GLY A 233 -30.97 -27.61 22.21
C GLY A 233 -29.71 -27.09 22.93
N GLU A 234 -29.54 -25.77 22.79
CA GLU A 234 -29.34 -24.78 23.88
C GLU A 234 -27.95 -24.44 24.48
N LYS A 235 -27.53 -23.21 24.14
CA LYS A 235 -26.88 -22.16 24.94
C LYS A 235 -26.07 -22.57 26.19
N ARG A 236 -24.77 -22.23 26.17
CA ARG A 236 -24.18 -21.44 27.28
C ARG A 236 -22.91 -20.67 26.89
N ARG A 237 -22.93 -19.42 27.35
CA ARG A 237 -21.98 -18.30 27.27
C ARG A 237 -20.54 -18.60 27.73
N ARG A 238 -19.70 -17.63 27.33
CA ARG A 238 -18.41 -17.15 27.88
C ARG A 238 -17.14 -17.74 27.28
N ARG A 239 -16.52 -16.96 26.40
CA ARG A 239 -15.06 -16.86 26.33
C ARG A 239 -14.66 -15.40 26.51
N LYS A 240 -13.80 -15.18 27.49
CA LYS A 240 -12.93 -14.01 27.62
C LYS A 240 -11.90 -14.11 26.49
N ASN A 241 -11.71 -13.03 25.75
CA ASN A 241 -10.56 -12.88 24.87
C ASN A 241 -9.44 -12.24 25.70
N TYR A 242 -8.27 -12.85 25.64
CA TYR A 242 -6.99 -12.14 25.65
C TYR A 242 -6.68 -11.76 24.20
#